data_AF-A0A5E3XAV8-F1
#
_entry.id   AF-A0A5E3XAV8-F1
#
_cell.length_a   1.000
_cell.length_b   1.000
_cell.length_c   1.000
_cell.angle_alpha   90.00
_cell.angle_beta   90.00
_cell.angle_gamma   90.00
#
_symmetry.space_group_name_H-M   'P 1'
#
loop_
_entity.id
_entity.type
_entity.pdbx_description
1 polymer ?
#
loop_
_entity_poly.entity_id
_entity_poly.type
_entity_poly.pdbx_seq_one_letter_code
_entity_poly.pdbx_strand_id
1 'polypeptide(L)'
;MLAHDFGDLRIWGIRSFDKSLIRIRHVQPVRAAAFSPSTTKPIQAIVGLDNGSIYRWDLKMSHKGQLSRITATHSGAVLSLDWIGSNARLWATLCASMFIRA
;
A
#
# COMPACT_ATOMS: atom_id res chain seq x y z
N MET A 1 5.54 29.17 0.91
CA MET A 1 6.05 27.95 1.59
C MET A 1 5.14 26.82 1.15
N LEU A 2 5.53 26.03 0.14
CA LEU A 2 4.70 24.90 -0.29
C LEU A 2 4.82 23.81 0.77
N ALA A 3 3.73 23.52 1.48
CA ALA A 3 3.66 22.37 2.37
C ALA A 3 3.77 21.13 1.48
N HIS A 4 4.91 20.43 1.54
CA HIS A 4 5.03 19.14 0.89
C HIS A 4 4.33 18.13 1.81
N ASP A 5 3.14 17.70 1.42
CA ASP A 5 2.38 16.72 2.19
C ASP A 5 3.06 15.35 2.09
N PHE A 6 3.41 14.78 3.25
CA PHE A 6 4.01 13.44 3.35
C PHE A 6 2.97 12.41 3.82
N GLY A 7 3.16 11.16 3.41
CA GLY A 7 2.35 10.05 3.86
C GLY A 7 3.07 9.17 4.88
N ASP A 8 2.37 8.69 5.89
CA ASP A 8 2.85 7.64 6.79
C ASP A 8 1.97 6.39 6.64
N LEU A 9 2.58 5.21 6.42
CA LEU A 9 1.92 3.93 6.65
C LEU A 9 2.25 3.46 8.07
N ARG A 10 1.22 3.16 8.87
CA ARG A 10 1.38 2.65 10.24
C ARG A 10 0.58 1.38 10.45
N ILE A 11 1.21 0.39 11.09
CA ILE A 11 0.56 -0.85 11.50
C ILE A 11 0.43 -0.84 13.01
N TRP A 12 -0.76 -1.17 13.50
CA TRP A 12 -1.10 -1.15 14.92
C TRP A 12 -1.49 -2.55 15.36
N GLY A 13 -1.13 -2.91 16.59
CA GLY A 13 -1.65 -4.12 17.22
C GLY A 13 -3.05 -3.85 17.76
N ILE A 14 -4.00 -4.75 17.54
CA ILE A 14 -5.38 -4.59 18.05
C ILE A 14 -5.41 -4.53 19.59
N ARG A 15 -4.41 -5.14 20.25
CA ARG A 15 -4.28 -5.14 21.72
C ARG A 15 -3.57 -3.89 22.27
N SER A 16 -2.91 -3.10 21.42
CA SER A 16 -2.05 -1.98 21.83
C SER A 16 -2.12 -0.86 20.78
N PHE A 17 -2.90 0.17 21.07
CA PHE A 17 -3.04 1.35 20.21
C PHE A 17 -2.12 2.51 20.64
N ASP A 18 -1.35 2.33 21.70
CA ASP A 18 -0.41 3.33 22.23
C ASP A 18 0.81 3.51 21.33
N LYS A 19 1.26 2.45 20.65
CA LYS A 19 2.44 2.48 19.76
C LYS A 19 2.21 1.67 18.49
N SER A 20 2.61 2.25 17.35
CA SER A 20 2.60 1.55 16.07
C SER A 20 3.73 0.52 16.05
N LEU A 21 3.42 -0.70 15.64
CA LEU A 21 4.38 -1.79 15.45
C LEU A 21 5.35 -1.50 14.30
N ILE A 22 4.83 -0.90 13.24
CA ILE A 22 5.58 -0.55 12.02
C ILE A 22 5.20 0.87 11.63
N ARG A 23 6.19 1.66 11.23
CA ARG A 23 6.00 2.97 10.61
C ARG A 23 6.90 3.08 9.38
N ILE A 24 6.30 3.34 8.23
CA ILE A 24 6.97 3.53 6.95
C ILE A 24 6.62 4.91 6.43
N ARG A 25 7.63 5.70 6.07
CA ARG A 25 7.46 7.04 5.52
C ARG A 25 7.40 7.01 4.00
N HIS A 26 6.41 7.67 3.45
CA HIS A 26 6.23 7.89 2.02
C HIS A 26 6.44 9.36 1.68
N VAL A 27 7.14 9.60 0.57
CA VAL A 27 7.42 10.95 0.04
C VAL A 27 6.15 11.64 -0.44
N GLN A 28 5.09 10.88 -0.73
CA GLN A 28 3.80 11.41 -1.17
C GLN A 28 2.69 10.96 -0.23
N PRO A 29 1.56 11.67 -0.18
CA PRO A 29 0.42 11.28 0.64
C PRO A 29 -0.07 9.88 0.28
N VAL A 30 -0.37 9.09 1.31
CA VAL A 30 -1.02 7.79 1.17
C VAL A 30 -2.52 8.02 1.06
N ARG A 31 -3.14 7.51 -0.01
CA ARG A 31 -4.57 7.68 -0.30
C ARG A 31 -5.37 6.39 -0.11
N ALA A 32 -4.74 5.25 -0.31
CA ALA A 32 -5.35 3.93 -0.12
C ALA A 32 -4.33 2.93 0.44
N ALA A 33 -4.81 1.95 1.20
CA ALA A 33 -4.00 0.82 1.65
C ALA A 33 -4.87 -0.43 1.81
N ALA A 34 -4.31 -1.60 1.49
CA ALA A 34 -4.98 -2.89 1.67
C ALA A 34 -4.00 -3.95 2.14
N PHE A 35 -4.46 -4.85 3.02
CA PHE A 35 -3.69 -6.02 3.45
C PHE A 35 -3.91 -7.19 2.51
N SER A 36 -2.89 -8.04 2.40
CA SER A 36 -3.06 -9.36 1.81
C SER A 36 -3.97 -10.22 2.70
N PRO A 37 -5.03 -10.84 2.14
CA PRO A 37 -5.82 -11.85 2.81
C PRO A 37 -5.04 -13.16 2.95
N SER A 38 -3.88 -13.31 2.30
CA SER A 38 -3.06 -14.51 2.48
C SER A 38 -2.46 -14.53 3.88
N THR A 39 -2.72 -15.62 4.59
CA THR A 39 -2.11 -15.90 5.89
C THR A 39 -0.69 -16.47 5.74
N THR A 40 -0.27 -16.80 4.51
CA THR A 40 1.09 -17.27 4.23
C THR A 40 2.10 -16.14 4.42
N LYS A 41 3.22 -16.45 5.06
CA LYS A 41 4.33 -15.51 5.20
C LYS A 41 4.99 -15.31 3.82
N PRO A 42 5.40 -14.07 3.46
CA PRO A 42 5.27 -12.84 4.26
C PRO A 42 3.86 -12.24 4.24
N ILE A 43 3.49 -11.55 5.34
CA ILE A 43 2.25 -10.76 5.37
C ILE A 43 2.51 -9.51 4.54
N GLN A 44 1.76 -9.37 3.46
CA GLN A 44 1.94 -8.27 2.52
C GLN A 44 0.89 -7.18 2.71
N ALA A 45 1.24 -5.96 2.36
CA ALA A 45 0.31 -4.85 2.18
C ALA A 45 0.62 -4.10 0.89
N ILE A 46 -0.41 -3.50 0.31
CA ILE A 46 -0.28 -2.56 -0.81
C ILE A 46 -0.74 -1.18 -0.37
N VAL A 47 -0.07 -0.16 -0.91
CA VAL A 47 -0.32 1.26 -0.59
C VAL A 47 -0.36 2.05 -1.88
N GLY A 48 -1.39 2.86 -2.04
CA GLY A 48 -1.60 3.77 -3.18
C GLY A 48 -1.30 5.20 -2.78
N LEU A 49 -0.49 5.88 -3.58
CA LEU A 49 -0.08 7.26 -3.35
C LEU A 49 -0.84 8.24 -4.26
N ASP A 50 -0.74 9.51 -3.91
CA ASP A 50 -1.38 10.62 -4.64
C ASP A 50 -0.87 10.81 -6.08
N ASN A 51 0.34 10.33 -6.37
CA ASN A 51 0.97 10.44 -7.68
C ASN A 51 0.75 9.21 -8.59
N GLY A 52 -0.19 8.33 -8.25
CA GLY A 52 -0.45 7.10 -9.02
C GLY A 52 0.50 5.95 -8.72
N SER A 53 1.48 6.13 -7.84
CA SER A 53 2.39 5.06 -7.44
C SER A 53 1.72 4.11 -6.46
N ILE A 54 1.89 2.82 -6.67
CA ILE A 54 1.47 1.74 -5.77
C ILE A 54 2.73 1.03 -5.26
N TYR A 55 2.81 0.85 -3.95
CA TYR A 55 3.92 0.18 -3.27
C TYR A 55 3.42 -1.10 -2.63
N ARG A 56 4.19 -2.18 -2.80
CA ARG A 56 3.95 -3.46 -2.11
C ARG A 56 5.01 -3.68 -1.03
N TRP A 57 4.56 -4.03 0.17
CA TRP A 57 5.38 -4.18 1.35
C TRP A 57 5.25 -5.58 1.94
N ASP A 58 6.37 -6.17 2.36
CA ASP A 58 6.44 -7.21 3.37
C ASP A 58 6.49 -6.54 4.75
N LEU A 59 5.42 -6.71 5.52
CA LEU A 59 5.29 -6.07 6.82
C LEU A 59 6.27 -6.63 7.86
N LYS A 60 6.79 -7.85 7.70
CA LYS A 60 7.79 -8.37 8.65
C LYS A 60 9.11 -7.61 8.58
N MET A 61 9.44 -7.10 7.40
CA MET A 61 10.69 -6.39 7.17
C MET A 61 10.56 -4.87 7.37
N SER A 62 9.37 -4.39 7.75
CA SER A 62 9.11 -2.96 8.03
C SER A 62 9.59 -2.08 6.86
N HIS A 63 10.29 -0.98 7.13
CA HIS A 63 10.86 -0.07 6.13
C HIS A 63 11.82 -0.72 5.12
N LYS A 64 12.37 -1.91 5.42
CA LYS A 64 13.22 -2.68 4.48
C LYS A 64 12.42 -3.65 3.61
N GLY A 65 11.13 -3.80 3.87
CA GLY A 65 10.26 -4.77 3.21
C GLY A 65 9.66 -4.32 1.89
N GLN A 66 10.21 -3.31 1.21
CA GLN A 66 9.63 -2.90 -0.07
C GLN A 66 9.86 -3.99 -1.11
N LEU A 67 8.79 -4.70 -1.48
CA LEU A 67 8.86 -5.81 -2.43
C LEU A 67 8.83 -5.32 -3.88
N SER A 68 8.00 -4.33 -4.16
CA SER A 68 7.89 -3.76 -5.50
C SER A 68 7.25 -2.37 -5.47
N ARG A 69 7.54 -1.59 -6.51
CA ARG A 69 6.86 -0.35 -6.83
C ARG A 69 6.25 -0.50 -8.21
N ILE A 70 4.96 -0.22 -8.33
CA ILE A 70 4.23 -0.16 -9.58
C ILE A 70 3.84 1.29 -9.78
N THR A 71 4.31 1.91 -10.84
CA THR A 71 3.89 3.25 -11.22
C THR A 71 2.80 3.09 -12.27
N ALA A 72 1.56 3.48 -11.95
CA ALA A 72 0.52 3.54 -12.96
C ALA A 72 0.94 4.56 -14.04
N THR A 73 0.60 4.30 -15.29
CA THR A 73 0.79 5.26 -16.40
C THR A 73 0.00 6.56 -16.20
N HIS A 74 -0.97 6.55 -15.29
CA HIS A 74 -1.75 7.71 -14.91
C HIS A 74 -1.07 8.45 -13.75
N SER A 75 -0.86 9.75 -13.90
CA SER A 75 -0.28 10.65 -12.88
C SER A 75 -1.28 11.05 -11.78
N GLY A 76 -2.43 10.38 -11.69
CA GLY A 76 -3.51 10.70 -10.77
C GLY A 76 -3.51 9.85 -9.49
N ALA A 77 -4.21 10.33 -8.46
CA ALA A 77 -4.27 9.70 -7.16
C ALA A 77 -4.89 8.30 -7.18
N VAL A 78 -4.27 7.35 -6.46
CA VAL A 78 -4.83 6.02 -6.23
C VAL A 78 -5.87 6.10 -5.10
N LEU A 79 -7.14 6.25 -5.47
CA LEU A 79 -8.22 6.48 -4.50
C LEU A 79 -8.74 5.20 -3.83
N SER A 80 -8.52 4.04 -4.45
CA SER A 80 -8.95 2.75 -3.90
C SER A 80 -7.98 1.65 -4.30
N LEU A 81 -7.81 0.69 -3.41
CA LEU A 81 -7.06 -0.54 -3.62
C LEU A 81 -7.84 -1.69 -2.99
N ASP A 82 -7.86 -2.82 -3.66
CA ASP A 82 -8.45 -4.04 -3.14
C ASP A 82 -7.54 -5.24 -3.42
N TRP A 83 -7.76 -6.30 -2.67
CA TRP A 83 -7.04 -7.55 -2.78
C TRP A 83 -8.01 -8.70 -3.01
N ILE A 84 -7.91 -9.36 -4.17
CA ILE A 84 -8.73 -10.54 -4.46
C ILE A 84 -7.99 -11.85 -4.11
N GLY A 85 -8.74 -12.78 -3.52
CA GLY A 85 -8.23 -13.86 -2.67
C GLY A 85 -7.78 -15.18 -3.31
N SER A 86 -7.19 -15.98 -2.40
CA SER A 86 -6.75 -17.39 -2.35
C SER A 86 -5.95 -18.05 -3.47
N ASN A 87 -5.94 -17.54 -4.70
CA ASN A 87 -5.04 -18.01 -5.75
C ASN A 87 -4.44 -16.80 -6.48
N ALA A 88 -3.38 -16.27 -5.87
CA ALA A 88 -2.40 -15.32 -6.41
C ALA A 88 -2.85 -14.58 -7.69
N ARG A 89 -3.70 -13.58 -7.54
CA ARG A 89 -3.86 -12.52 -8.52
C ARG A 89 -4.42 -11.30 -7.80
N LEU A 90 -3.68 -10.21 -7.78
CA LEU A 90 -4.08 -8.93 -7.19
C LEU A 90 -5.02 -8.20 -8.16
N TRP A 91 -6.16 -7.70 -7.68
CA TRP A 91 -7.06 -6.86 -8.49
C TRP A 91 -7.49 -5.70 -7.61
N ALA A 92 -6.95 -4.51 -7.88
CA ALA A 92 -7.46 -3.26 -7.34
C ALA A 92 -8.35 -2.62 -8.41
N THR A 93 -9.57 -2.26 -8.04
CA THR A 93 -10.49 -1.52 -8.92
C THR A 93 -10.22 -0.02 -8.79
N LEU A 94 -9.70 0.57 -9.87
CA LEU A 94 -9.72 2.01 -10.10
C LEU A 94 -10.91 2.31 -11.02
N CYS A 95 -11.69 3.33 -10.67
CA CYS A 95 -12.71 3.87 -11.56
C CYS A 95 -12.03 4.30 -12.88
N ALA A 96 -12.55 3.79 -14.01
CA ALA A 96 -12.05 3.85 -15.39
C ALA A 96 -10.83 2.96 -15.76
N SER A 97 -11.04 1.64 -15.72
CA SER A 97 -10.55 0.67 -16.73
C SER A 97 -9.03 0.47 -16.91
N MET A 98 -8.30 0.06 -15.87
CA MET A 98 -7.00 -0.61 -16.09
C MET A 98 -6.68 -1.65 -15.01
N PHE A 99 -6.32 -2.87 -15.43
CA PHE A 99 -5.88 -3.95 -14.55
C PHE A 99 -4.35 -3.95 -14.44
N ILE A 100 -3.83 -3.78 -13.22
CA ILE A 100 -2.40 -3.95 -12.96
C ILE A 100 -2.15 -5.40 -12.60
N ARG A 101 -1.54 -6.12 -13.55
CA ARG A 101 -1.09 -7.50 -13.39
C ARG A 101 0.32 -7.48 -12.82
N ALA A 102 0.48 -8.00 -11.60
CA ALA A 102 1.78 -8.42 -11.09
C ALA A 102 2.05 -9.88 -11.50
#